data_AF-A0A5J4T9M2-F1
#
_entry.id   AF-A0A5J4T9M2-F1
#
_cell.length_a   1.000
_cell.length_b   1.000
_cell.length_c   1.000
_cell.angle_alpha   90.00
_cell.angle_beta   90.00
_cell.angle_gamma   90.00
#
_symmetry.space_group_name_H-M   'P 1'
#
loop_
_entity.id
_entity.type
_entity.pdbx_description
1 polymer ?
#
loop_
_entity_poly.entity_id
_entity_poly.type
_entity_poly.pdbx_seq_one_letter_code
_entity_poly.pdbx_strand_id
1 'polypeptide(L)'
;MNLNPTIDLFSQHFNNLLPRFMSTIRGLGEIAIDALNQTWKRELPWIHPPIPLLPAVLKKIREEQMEAMIIAPLWPGQIWYTELVNENAQSLMLGWSNEILEPGTSLIKKNLKLPPGKICCFLMDRRPGREEGLQERF
;
A
#
# COMPACT_ATOMS: atom_id res chain seq x y z
N MET A 1 -6.82 12.66 4.91
CA MET A 1 -6.41 12.59 3.50
C MET A 1 -7.67 12.68 2.65
N ASN A 2 -7.71 13.53 1.63
CA ASN A 2 -8.82 13.59 0.68
C ASN A 2 -8.29 13.14 -0.69
N LEU A 3 -8.23 11.83 -0.89
CA LEU A 3 -7.68 11.19 -2.07
C LEU A 3 -8.70 10.22 -2.65
N ASN A 4 -8.73 10.10 -3.98
CA ASN A 4 -9.61 9.21 -4.71
C ASN A 4 -8.78 8.13 -5.40
N PRO A 5 -8.40 7.03 -4.72
CA PRO A 5 -7.65 5.97 -5.35
C PRO A 5 -8.49 5.34 -6.47
N THR A 6 -7.81 4.98 -7.54
CA THR A 6 -8.43 4.60 -8.83
C THR A 6 -8.32 3.10 -9.10
N ILE A 7 -7.39 2.43 -8.41
CA ILE A 7 -7.12 1.00 -8.56
C ILE A 7 -6.61 0.41 -7.25
N ASP A 8 -7.01 -0.82 -6.94
CA ASP A 8 -6.48 -1.62 -5.82
C ASP A 8 -5.50 -2.67 -6.35
N LEU A 9 -4.21 -2.56 -5.99
CA LEU A 9 -3.17 -3.34 -6.66
C LEU A 9 -2.91 -4.73 -6.05
N PHE A 10 -3.38 -5.00 -4.83
CA PHE A 10 -3.05 -6.22 -4.10
C PHE A 10 -4.30 -6.87 -3.51
N SER A 11 -5.29 -7.12 -4.36
CA SER A 11 -6.56 -7.74 -3.92
C SER A 11 -7.07 -8.84 -4.86
N GLN A 12 -8.20 -9.40 -4.49
CA GLN A 12 -8.93 -10.44 -5.20
C GLN A 12 -10.39 -10.01 -5.29
N HIS A 13 -11.18 -10.70 -6.13
CA HIS A 13 -12.58 -10.37 -6.41
C HIS A 13 -13.52 -10.31 -5.20
N PHE A 14 -13.13 -10.85 -4.05
CA PHE A 14 -13.94 -10.90 -2.84
C PHE A 14 -13.46 -9.94 -1.75
N ASN A 15 -12.31 -9.28 -1.91
CA ASN A 15 -11.74 -8.35 -0.94
C ASN A 15 -11.20 -7.07 -1.56
N ASN A 16 -11.50 -6.81 -2.83
CA ASN A 16 -11.15 -5.58 -3.51
C ASN A 16 -11.93 -4.41 -2.92
N LEU A 17 -11.24 -3.32 -2.61
CA LEU A 17 -11.88 -2.09 -2.10
C LEU A 17 -12.35 -1.18 -3.24
N LEU A 18 -11.90 -1.44 -4.47
CA LEU A 18 -12.18 -0.64 -5.65
C LEU A 18 -12.70 -1.52 -6.80
N PRO A 19 -13.56 -1.00 -7.68
CA PRO A 19 -14.05 -1.77 -8.83
C PRO A 19 -12.94 -2.24 -9.78
N ARG A 20 -11.87 -1.43 -9.91
CA ARG A 20 -10.66 -1.79 -10.66
C ARG A 20 -9.63 -2.35 -9.69
N PHE A 21 -9.15 -3.55 -9.95
CA PHE A 21 -8.12 -4.15 -9.12
C PHE A 21 -7.21 -5.11 -9.90
N MET A 22 -6.02 -5.35 -9.35
CA MET A 22 -5.08 -6.38 -9.80
C MET A 22 -4.94 -7.45 -8.72
N SER A 23 -4.64 -8.67 -9.16
CA SER A 23 -4.48 -9.81 -8.27
C SER A 23 -3.12 -10.50 -8.42
N THR A 24 -2.74 -11.30 -7.43
CA THR A 24 -1.53 -12.14 -7.51
C THR A 24 -1.75 -13.42 -8.32
N ILE A 25 -3.00 -13.87 -8.43
CA ILE A 25 -3.40 -15.08 -9.17
C ILE A 25 -4.59 -14.76 -10.07
N ARG A 26 -4.66 -15.42 -11.23
CA ARG A 26 -5.81 -15.29 -12.13
C ARG A 26 -7.09 -15.71 -11.40
N GLY A 27 -8.13 -14.92 -11.58
CA GLY A 27 -9.44 -15.06 -10.96
C GLY A 27 -10.53 -14.54 -11.88
N LEU A 28 -11.45 -13.76 -11.30
CA LEU A 28 -12.55 -13.14 -12.00
C LEU A 28 -12.53 -11.63 -11.74
N GLY A 29 -12.54 -10.83 -12.80
CA GLY A 29 -12.73 -9.37 -12.71
C GLY A 29 -11.45 -8.57 -12.46
N GLU A 30 -10.30 -9.19 -12.20
CA GLU A 30 -9.04 -8.46 -12.17
C GLU A 30 -8.72 -7.87 -13.56
N ILE A 31 -8.18 -6.65 -13.58
CA ILE A 31 -7.76 -6.02 -14.84
C ILE A 31 -6.41 -6.55 -15.33
N ALA A 32 -5.61 -7.07 -14.40
CA ALA A 32 -4.31 -7.67 -14.64
C ALA A 32 -3.90 -8.53 -13.44
N ILE A 33 -2.91 -9.40 -13.66
CA ILE A 33 -2.23 -10.15 -12.62
C ILE A 33 -0.82 -9.62 -12.40
N ASP A 34 -0.26 -9.92 -11.23
CA ASP A 34 1.13 -9.62 -10.88
C ASP A 34 1.44 -8.12 -10.97
N ALA A 35 0.87 -7.37 -10.03
CA ALA A 35 0.94 -5.91 -10.03
C ALA A 35 2.38 -5.37 -10.10
N LEU A 36 3.37 -6.04 -9.53
CA LEU A 36 4.77 -5.57 -9.57
C LEU A 36 5.35 -5.58 -11.01
N ASN A 37 4.85 -6.45 -11.87
CA ASN A 37 5.24 -6.53 -13.28
C ASN A 37 4.36 -5.67 -14.21
N GLN A 38 3.31 -5.05 -13.69
CA GLN A 38 2.49 -4.10 -14.44
C GLN A 38 3.01 -2.67 -14.31
N THR A 39 2.74 -1.83 -15.30
CA THR A 39 2.99 -0.38 -15.18
C THR A 39 1.90 0.28 -14.35
N TRP A 40 2.26 1.20 -13.45
CA TRP A 40 1.31 1.90 -12.56
C TRP A 40 1.06 3.36 -12.97
N LYS A 41 1.62 3.78 -14.11
CA LYS A 41 1.51 5.16 -14.62
C LYS A 41 0.06 5.62 -14.77
N ARG A 42 -0.18 6.89 -14.41
CA ARG A 42 -1.47 7.62 -14.52
C ARG A 42 -2.58 7.12 -13.59
N GLU A 43 -2.28 6.18 -12.70
CA GLU A 43 -3.19 5.75 -11.63
C GLU A 43 -2.75 6.39 -10.30
N LEU A 44 -3.71 6.49 -9.37
CA LEU A 44 -3.44 6.68 -7.94
C LEU A 44 -3.81 5.36 -7.24
N PRO A 45 -2.84 4.45 -7.05
CA PRO A 45 -3.13 3.13 -6.52
C PRO A 45 -3.33 3.14 -5.01
N TRP A 46 -4.30 2.33 -4.58
CA TRP A 46 -4.40 1.80 -3.23
C TRP A 46 -3.55 0.52 -3.13
N ILE A 47 -2.60 0.51 -2.21
CA ILE A 47 -1.61 -0.57 -2.08
C ILE A 47 -1.63 -1.10 -0.65
N HIS A 48 -2.20 -2.28 -0.46
CA HIS A 48 -2.08 -3.05 0.79
C HIS A 48 -1.39 -4.39 0.50
N PRO A 49 -0.05 -4.38 0.32
CA PRO A 49 0.66 -5.54 -0.17
C PRO A 49 0.87 -6.56 0.96
N PRO A 50 1.06 -7.85 0.64
CA PRO A 50 1.70 -8.77 1.57
C PRO A 50 3.01 -8.18 2.10
N ILE A 51 3.21 -8.21 3.41
CA ILE A 51 4.36 -7.55 4.09
C ILE A 51 5.73 -7.86 3.43
N PRO A 52 6.04 -9.11 3.01
CA PRO A 52 7.32 -9.38 2.34
C PRO A 52 7.53 -8.64 1.02
N LEU A 53 6.47 -8.16 0.36
CA LEU A 53 6.54 -7.44 -0.91
C LEU A 53 6.66 -5.92 -0.74
N LEU A 54 6.50 -5.41 0.50
CA LEU A 54 6.52 -3.97 0.77
C LEU A 54 7.81 -3.27 0.29
N PRO A 55 9.02 -3.84 0.47
CA PRO A 55 10.24 -3.25 -0.10
C PRO A 55 10.23 -3.17 -1.64
N ALA A 56 9.68 -4.17 -2.32
CA ALA A 56 9.58 -4.17 -3.79
C ALA A 56 8.57 -3.13 -4.29
N VAL A 57 7.46 -2.94 -3.56
CA VAL A 57 6.49 -1.88 -3.82
C VAL A 57 7.13 -0.50 -3.70
N LEU A 58 7.86 -0.23 -2.61
CA LEU A 58 8.54 1.05 -2.40
C LEU A 58 9.57 1.34 -3.49
N LYS A 59 10.40 0.34 -3.82
CA LYS A 59 11.34 0.42 -4.94
C LYS A 59 10.63 0.82 -6.24
N LYS A 60 9.51 0.17 -6.56
CA LYS A 60 8.74 0.45 -7.78
C LYS A 60 8.14 1.85 -7.80
N ILE A 61 7.59 2.35 -6.69
CA ILE A 61 7.06 3.71 -6.59
C ILE A 61 8.15 4.76 -6.84
N ARG A 62 9.35 4.52 -6.30
CA ARG A 62 10.53 5.36 -6.52
C ARG A 62 10.98 5.33 -7.99
N GLU A 63 11.09 4.14 -8.57
CA GLU A 63 11.54 3.96 -9.96
C GLU A 63 10.53 4.51 -10.99
N GLU A 64 9.23 4.39 -10.73
CA GLU A 64 8.17 4.94 -11.60
C GLU A 64 7.82 6.40 -11.29
N GLN A 65 8.44 7.01 -10.27
CA GLN A 65 8.25 8.42 -9.88
C GLN A 65 6.77 8.81 -9.74
N MET A 66 6.00 8.00 -9.01
CA MET A 66 4.55 8.14 -8.94
C MET A 66 4.03 8.51 -7.56
N GLU A 67 2.75 8.86 -7.52
CA GLU A 67 1.99 9.04 -6.27
C GLU A 67 1.22 7.76 -5.95
N ALA A 68 1.27 7.29 -4.70
CA ALA A 68 0.63 6.05 -4.28
C ALA A 68 0.18 6.11 -2.80
N MET A 69 -0.93 5.44 -2.50
CA MET A 69 -1.40 5.22 -1.14
C MET A 69 -0.98 3.83 -0.67
N ILE A 70 -0.14 3.77 0.37
CA ILE A 70 0.33 2.52 0.94
C ILE A 70 -0.26 2.30 2.32
N ILE A 71 -0.89 1.14 2.52
CA ILE A 71 -1.30 0.66 3.83
C ILE A 71 -0.22 -0.31 4.33
N ALA A 72 0.37 0.02 5.47
CA ALA A 72 1.43 -0.78 6.07
C ALA A 72 1.37 -0.72 7.61
N PRO A 73 1.88 -1.76 8.29
CA PRO A 73 2.08 -1.67 9.73
C PRO A 73 3.10 -0.60 10.08
N LEU A 74 3.05 -0.06 11.30
CA LEU A 74 4.04 0.88 11.82
C LEU A 74 5.07 0.12 12.67
N TRP A 75 6.07 -0.50 12.04
CA TRP A 75 7.07 -1.34 12.70
C TRP A 75 8.49 -0.75 12.59
N PRO A 76 8.97 0.00 13.60
CA PRO A 76 10.29 0.65 13.57
C PRO A 76 11.49 -0.27 13.28
N GLY A 77 11.37 -1.55 13.63
CA GLY A 77 12.44 -2.54 13.41
C GLY A 77 12.52 -3.10 11.99
N GLN A 78 11.67 -2.67 11.06
CA GLN A 78 11.66 -3.17 9.69
C GLN A 78 12.41 -2.26 8.73
N ILE A 79 13.08 -2.86 7.74
CA ILE A 79 13.92 -2.15 6.75
C ILE A 79 13.16 -1.08 5.95
N TRP A 80 11.86 -1.27 5.73
CA TRP A 80 11.01 -0.36 4.97
C TRP A 80 10.45 0.81 5.81
N TYR A 81 10.60 0.76 7.14
CA TYR A 81 9.97 1.71 8.04
C TYR A 81 10.47 3.14 7.81
N THR A 82 11.79 3.29 7.77
CA THR A 82 12.43 4.60 7.61
C THR A 82 12.02 5.25 6.28
N GLU A 83 11.94 4.47 5.19
CA GLU A 83 11.49 4.96 3.89
C GLU A 83 10.03 5.42 3.93
N LEU A 84 9.12 4.65 4.55
CA LEU A 84 7.72 5.08 4.71
C LEU A 84 7.59 6.35 5.54
N VAL A 85 8.25 6.44 6.68
CA VAL A 85 8.06 7.55 7.63
C VAL A 85 8.77 8.82 7.20
N ASN A 86 9.97 8.72 6.63
CA ASN A 86 10.73 9.91 6.24
C ASN A 86 10.31 10.44 4.88
N GLU A 87 9.78 9.59 4.02
CA GLU A 87 9.60 9.94 2.62
C GLU A 87 8.12 9.97 2.18
N ASN A 88 7.17 9.92 3.11
CA ASN A 88 5.75 10.18 2.82
C ASN A 88 5.48 11.69 2.76
N ALA A 89 4.53 12.09 1.91
CA ALA A 89 4.00 13.45 1.87
C ALA A 89 2.93 13.68 2.97
N GLN A 90 2.21 12.63 3.32
CA GLN A 90 1.21 12.65 4.39
C GLN A 90 1.02 11.23 4.95
N SER A 91 0.69 11.11 6.22
CA SER A 91 0.30 9.85 6.84
C SER A 91 -1.00 9.99 7.66
N LEU A 92 -1.71 8.87 7.82
CA LEU A 92 -2.94 8.77 8.61
C LEU A 92 -2.93 7.46 9.39
N MET A 93 -2.96 7.56 10.72
CA MET A 93 -3.13 6.41 11.60
C MET A 93 -4.53 5.83 11.40
N LEU A 94 -4.63 4.56 10.99
CA LEU A 94 -5.93 3.91 10.78
C LEU A 94 -6.46 3.25 12.06
N GLY A 95 -5.57 2.65 12.86
CA GLY A 95 -5.96 1.98 14.10
C GLY A 95 -5.09 0.76 14.40
N TRP A 96 -5.50 -0.04 15.38
CA TRP A 96 -4.85 -1.32 15.66
C TRP A 96 -5.27 -2.37 14.64
N SER A 97 -4.33 -3.20 14.23
CA SER A 97 -4.56 -4.25 13.22
C SER A 97 -5.74 -5.17 13.53
N ASN A 98 -5.92 -5.55 14.79
CA ASN A 98 -7.04 -6.40 15.24
C ASN A 98 -8.40 -5.69 15.30
N GLU A 99 -8.43 -4.37 15.13
CA GLU A 99 -9.66 -3.57 15.12
C GLU A 99 -10.09 -3.22 13.70
N ILE A 100 -9.14 -3.14 12.75
CA ILE A 100 -9.40 -2.62 11.41
C ILE A 100 -9.17 -3.62 10.27
N LEU A 101 -8.46 -4.73 10.52
CA LEU A 101 -8.19 -5.75 9.52
C LEU A 101 -9.02 -7.00 9.76
N GLU A 102 -9.57 -7.54 8.67
CA GLU A 102 -10.23 -8.84 8.65
C GLU A 102 -9.24 -9.94 8.20
N PRO A 103 -9.17 -11.08 8.90
CA PRO A 103 -8.33 -12.20 8.46
C PRO A 103 -8.78 -12.75 7.10
N GLY A 104 -7.88 -12.74 6.12
CA GLY A 104 -8.13 -13.37 4.83
C GLY A 104 -8.21 -14.90 4.92
N THR A 105 -8.90 -15.55 3.97
CA THR A 105 -9.10 -17.01 3.95
C THR A 105 -7.80 -17.82 4.06
N SER A 106 -6.71 -17.35 3.44
CA SER A 106 -5.40 -18.01 3.51
C SER A 106 -4.79 -17.96 4.92
N LEU A 107 -4.93 -16.82 5.63
CA LEU A 107 -4.46 -16.69 7.01
C LEU A 107 -5.21 -17.66 7.93
N ILE A 108 -6.54 -17.71 7.80
CA ILE A 108 -7.41 -18.62 8.57
C ILE A 108 -7.02 -20.08 8.32
N LYS A 109 -6.91 -20.50 7.06
CA LYS A 109 -6.54 -21.88 6.69
C LYS A 109 -5.17 -22.31 7.24
N LYS A 110 -4.24 -21.37 7.37
CA LYS A 110 -2.89 -21.62 7.89
C LYS A 110 -2.75 -21.39 9.39
N ASN A 111 -3.85 -21.07 10.09
CA ASN A 111 -3.85 -20.70 11.50
C ASN A 111 -2.84 -19.57 11.82
N LEU A 112 -2.70 -18.61 10.91
CA LEU A 112 -1.83 -17.45 11.05
C LEU A 112 -2.59 -16.28 11.66
N LYS A 113 -1.88 -15.46 12.45
CA LYS A 113 -2.44 -14.25 13.06
C LYS A 113 -2.26 -13.05 12.13
N LEU A 114 -3.13 -12.05 12.31
CA LEU A 114 -2.93 -10.74 11.72
C LEU A 114 -1.59 -10.14 12.17
N PRO A 115 -0.96 -9.28 11.34
CA PRO A 115 0.24 -8.56 11.75
C PRO A 115 -0.05 -7.73 13.00
N PRO A 116 0.78 -7.78 14.06
CA PRO A 116 0.52 -7.01 15.26
C PRO A 116 0.72 -5.50 15.06
N GLY A 117 0.20 -4.70 15.98
CA GLY A 117 0.50 -3.27 16.07
C GLY A 117 -0.44 -2.38 15.26
N LYS A 118 -0.04 -1.11 15.12
CA LYS A 118 -0.84 -0.09 14.43
C LYS A 118 -0.63 -0.17 12.92
N ILE A 119 -1.71 0.05 12.18
CA ILE A 119 -1.70 0.18 10.74
C ILE A 119 -1.84 1.66 10.38
N CYS A 120 -1.07 2.09 9.38
CA CYS A 120 -1.05 3.46 8.91
C CYS A 120 -1.21 3.49 7.39
N CYS A 121 -1.91 4.51 6.89
CA CYS A 121 -1.93 4.87 5.48
C CYS A 121 -0.87 5.94 5.23
N PHE A 122 0.02 5.72 4.26
CA PHE A 122 1.05 6.66 3.83
C PHE A 122 0.76 7.09 2.40
N LEU A 123 0.71 8.40 2.16
CA LEU A 123 0.75 8.97 0.83
C LEU A 123 2.22 9.15 0.43
N MET A 124 2.68 8.34 -0.50
CA MET A 124 4.00 8.49 -1.12
C MET A 124 3.84 9.34 -2.37
N ASP A 125 4.62 10.40 -2.53
CA ASP A 125 4.63 11.22 -3.74
C ASP A 125 6.05 11.35 -4.26
N ARG A 126 6.35 10.68 -5.38
CA ARG A 126 7.67 10.67 -6.03
C ARG A 126 7.69 11.42 -7.34
N ARG A 127 6.64 12.16 -7.68
CA ARG A 127 6.59 12.94 -8.92
C ARG A 127 7.61 14.09 -8.84
N PRO A 128 8.33 14.39 -9.93
CA PRO A 128 9.26 15.51 -9.95
C PRO A 128 8.50 16.85 -9.79
N GLY A 129 9.02 17.76 -8.96
CA GLY A 129 8.54 19.15 -8.85
C GLY A 129 7.75 19.52 -7.59
N ARG A 130 7.75 18.70 -6.52
CA ARG A 130 7.04 18.99 -5.26
C ARG A 130 7.95 19.24 -4.04
N GLU A 131 9.26 19.35 -4.23
CA GLU A 131 10.24 19.50 -3.12
C GLU A 131 10.25 20.88 -2.43
N GLU A 132 9.46 21.87 -2.86
CA GLU A 132 9.54 23.23 -2.29
C GLU A 132 8.66 23.50 -1.04
N GLY A 133 8.04 22.49 -0.42
CA GLY A 133 6.94 22.75 0.55
C GLY A 133 6.97 22.11 1.93
N LEU A 134 7.97 21.30 2.31
CA LEU A 134 7.86 20.48 3.54
C LEU A 134 8.96 20.68 4.58
N GLN A 135 9.80 21.70 4.44
CA GLN A 135 10.73 22.08 5.50
C GLN A 135 10.09 23.08 6.47
N GLU A 136 9.02 22.66 7.16
CA GLU A 136 8.56 23.31 8.39
C GLU A 136 7.56 22.39 9.11
N ARG A 137 8.05 21.46 9.93
CA ARG A 137 7.32 20.93 11.08
C ARG A 137 8.28 20.70 12.24
N PHE A 138 7.96 21.36 13.35
CA PHE A 138 8.66 21.51 14.63
C PHE A 138 9.24 20.23 15.22
#